data_AF-X1G3X7-F1
#
_entry.id   AF-X1G3X7-F1
#
_cell.length_a   1.000
_cell.length_b   1.000
_cell.length_c   1.000
_cell.angle_alpha   90.00
_cell.angle_beta   90.00
_cell.angle_gamma   90.00
#
_symmetry.space_group_name_H-M   'P 1'
#
loop_
_entity.id
_entity.type
_entity.pdbx_description
1 polymer ?
#
loop_
_entity_poly.entity_id
_entity_poly.type
_entity_poly.pdbx_seq_one_letter_code
_entity_poly.pdbx_strand_id
1 'polypeptide(L)' 'MAKKKNSPAGEKKDLDEAVEEIKQRFGEGAIMKLREVRAVDVDVIPTGALSLDLALGVGGIPRGRVIE' A
#
# COMPACT_ATOMS: atom_id res chain seq x y z
N MET A 1 -25.79 3.52 -28.44
CA MET A 1 -24.59 2.70 -28.74
C MET A 1 -23.38 3.37 -28.08
N ALA A 2 -22.91 2.85 -26.94
CA ALA A 2 -21.76 3.42 -26.22
C ALA A 2 -20.46 2.89 -26.84
N LYS A 3 -19.67 3.77 -27.49
CA LYS A 3 -18.33 3.42 -27.98
C LYS A 3 -17.35 3.43 -26.81
N LYS A 4 -16.94 2.23 -26.37
CA LYS A 4 -15.76 2.01 -25.52
C LYS A 4 -14.51 2.31 -26.38
N LYS A 5 -13.86 3.47 -26.17
CA LYS A 5 -12.58 3.82 -26.81
C LYS A 5 -11.46 3.33 -25.89
N ASN A 6 -10.92 2.15 -26.19
CA ASN A 6 -9.73 1.62 -25.53
C ASN A 6 -8.52 2.18 -26.30
N SER A 7 -7.94 3.29 -25.83
CA SER A 7 -6.76 3.94 -26.44
C SER A 7 -5.65 4.05 -25.39
N PRO A 8 -4.51 3.34 -25.56
CA PRO A 8 -3.54 3.14 -24.48
C PRO A 8 -2.68 4.37 -24.14
N ALA A 9 -2.80 5.47 -24.89
CA ALA A 9 -2.01 6.69 -24.72
C ALA A 9 -2.74 7.82 -23.96
N GLY A 10 -4.09 7.85 -23.99
CA GLY A 10 -4.89 8.85 -23.25
C GLY A 10 -5.09 8.44 -21.79
N GLU A 11 -5.28 7.15 -21.54
CA GLU A 11 -5.57 6.61 -20.20
C GLU A 11 -4.47 6.92 -19.19
N LYS A 12 -3.19 6.91 -19.58
CA LYS A 12 -2.08 7.23 -18.65
C LYS A 12 -2.11 8.68 -18.20
N LYS A 13 -2.40 9.62 -19.11
CA LYS A 13 -2.44 11.04 -18.79
C LYS A 13 -3.61 11.37 -17.87
N ASP A 14 -4.78 10.81 -18.15
CA ASP A 14 -5.97 10.97 -17.31
C ASP A 14 -5.75 10.36 -15.91
N LEU A 15 -5.03 9.23 -15.82
CA LEU A 15 -4.64 8.61 -14.55
C LEU A 15 -3.68 9.49 -13.74
N ASP A 16 -2.64 10.03 -14.38
CA ASP A 16 -1.64 10.87 -13.71
C ASP A 16 -2.29 12.17 -13.19
N GLU A 17 -3.20 12.78 -13.97
CA GLU A 17 -3.97 13.96 -13.54
C GLU A 17 -4.86 13.65 -12.31
N ALA A 18 -5.56 12.50 -12.31
CA ALA A 18 -6.37 12.09 -11.18
C ALA A 18 -5.55 11.79 -9.91
N VAL A 19 -4.37 11.18 -10.07
CA VAL A 19 -3.44 10.92 -8.95
C VAL A 19 -2.94 12.23 -8.35
N GLU A 20 -2.61 13.22 -9.17
CA GLU A 20 -2.19 14.54 -8.71
C GLU A 20 -3.34 15.30 -8.00
N GLU A 21 -4.58 15.19 -8.48
CA GLU A 21 -5.73 15.77 -7.78
C GLU A 21 -5.88 15.20 -6.36
N ILE A 22 -5.72 13.88 -6.20
CA ILE A 22 -5.83 13.22 -4.88
C ILE A 22 -4.72 13.71 -3.95
N LYS A 23 -3.47 13.83 -4.44
CA LYS A 23 -2.36 14.34 -3.63
C LYS A 23 -2.55 15.78 -3.19
N GLN A 24 -3.03 16.65 -4.08
CA GLN A 24 -3.29 18.05 -3.74
C GLN A 24 -4.38 18.20 -2.69
N ARG A 25 -5.43 17.38 -2.76
CA ARG A 25 -6.59 17.46 -1.87
C ARG A 25 -6.37 16.80 -0.51
N PHE A 26 -5.62 15.71 -0.46
CA PHE A 26 -5.52 14.84 0.72
C PHE A 26 -4.07 14.66 1.24
N GLY A 27 -3.09 15.24 0.56
CA GLY A 27 -1.67 15.17 0.88
C GLY A 27 -0.91 14.12 0.06
N GLU A 28 0.41 14.29 -0.07
CA GLU A 28 1.30 13.41 -0.86
C GLU A 28 1.21 11.92 -0.48
N GLY A 29 0.93 11.62 0.80
CA GLY A 29 0.82 10.26 1.31
C GLY A 29 -0.54 9.58 1.08
N ALA A 30 -1.52 10.29 0.52
CA ALA A 30 -2.87 9.76 0.36
C ALA A 30 -2.96 8.70 -0.75
N ILE A 31 -2.10 8.79 -1.77
CA ILE A 31 -2.02 7.80 -2.85
C ILE A 31 -0.60 7.71 -3.39
N MET A 32 -0.12 6.48 -3.58
CA MET A 32 1.23 6.19 -4.09
C MET A 32 1.25 4.80 -4.69
N LYS A 33 2.22 4.49 -5.56
CA LYS A 33 2.37 3.09 -5.99
C LYS A 33 2.95 2.27 -4.85
N LEU A 34 2.40 1.08 -4.64
CA LEU A 34 2.79 0.18 -3.55
C LEU A 34 4.30 -0.12 -3.50
N ARG A 35 4.97 -0.14 -4.66
CA ARG A 35 6.43 -0.39 -4.80
C ARG A 35 7.29 0.88 -4.84
N GLU A 36 6.70 2.07 -4.87
CA GLU A 36 7.46 3.33 -4.79
C GLU A 36 7.97 3.57 -3.37
N VAL A 37 7.26 3.07 -2.37
CA VAL A 37 7.78 2.98 -1.00
C VAL A 37 8.68 1.75 -0.91
N ARG A 38 9.86 1.90 -0.30
CA ARG A 38 10.67 0.74 0.08
C ARG A 38 9.78 -0.23 0.86
N ALA A 39 9.89 -1.53 0.58
CA ALA A 39 9.27 -2.54 1.44
C ALA A 39 9.75 -2.28 2.86
N VAL A 40 8.88 -1.70 3.68
CA VAL A 40 9.17 -1.45 5.08
C VAL A 40 9.07 -2.83 5.72
N ASP A 41 10.12 -3.25 6.42
CA ASP A 41 9.98 -4.40 7.30
C ASP A 41 8.76 -4.14 8.19
N VAL A 42 7.89 -5.14 8.31
CA VAL A 42 6.69 -5.00 9.13
C VAL A 42 7.17 -4.79 10.55
N ASP A 43 6.89 -3.63 11.12
CA ASP A 43 7.22 -3.38 12.52
C ASP A 43 6.47 -4.40 13.40
N VAL A 44 7.21 -5.17 14.18
CA VAL A 44 6.68 -6.21 15.04
C VAL A 44 6.97 -5.93 16.51
N ILE A 45 6.12 -6.46 17.39
CA ILE A 45 6.31 -6.53 18.84
C ILE A 45 6.56 -8.00 19.20
N PRO A 46 7.69 -8.35 19.84
CA PRO A 46 7.94 -9.73 20.26
C PRO A 46 6.83 -10.22 21.20
N THR A 47 6.39 -11.46 21.02
CA THR A 47 5.39 -12.07 21.92
C THR A 47 5.98 -12.42 23.29
N GLY A 48 7.32 -12.47 23.40
CA GLY A 48 8.04 -12.95 24.58
C GLY A 48 8.18 -14.48 24.62
N ALA A 49 7.60 -15.19 23.64
CA ALA A 49 7.76 -16.62 23.45
C ALA A 49 8.49 -16.89 22.13
N LEU A 50 9.77 -17.29 22.20
CA LEU A 50 10.61 -17.50 21.02
C LEU A 50 9.99 -18.46 19.99
N SER A 51 9.36 -19.54 20.46
CA SER A 51 8.71 -20.52 19.58
C SER A 51 7.55 -19.89 18.79
N LEU A 52 6.79 -19.00 19.42
CA LEU A 52 5.67 -18.32 18.78
C LEU A 52 6.15 -17.25 17.80
N ASP A 53 7.17 -16.46 18.17
CA ASP A 53 7.77 -15.45 17.28
C ASP A 53 8.33 -16.10 16.01
N LEU A 54 8.96 -17.27 16.13
CA LEU A 54 9.44 -18.06 14.99
C LEU A 54 8.28 -18.64 14.17
N ALA A 55 7.24 -19.18 14.83
CA ALA A 55 6.08 -19.75 14.15
C ALA A 55 5.30 -18.71 13.34
N LEU A 56 5.25 -17.45 13.81
CA LEU A 56 4.64 -16.33 13.07
C LEU A 56 5.42 -15.93 11.82
N GLY A 57 6.70 -16.35 11.69
CA GLY A 57 7.54 -16.12 10.51
C GLY A 57 8.05 -14.68 10.34
N VAL A 58 7.36 -13.70 10.93
CA VAL A 58 7.75 -12.28 10.95
C VAL A 58 8.43 -11.85 12.26
N GLY A 59 8.57 -12.77 13.22
CA GLY A 59 9.29 -12.51 14.48
C GLY A 59 8.45 -11.85 15.59
N GLY A 60 7.13 -11.76 15.44
CA GLY A 60 6.24 -11.23 16.48
C GLY A 60 4.90 -10.73 15.94
N ILE A 61 4.22 -9.92 16.75
CA ILE A 61 2.91 -9.35 16.43
C ILE A 61 3.04 -8.06 15.61
N PRO A 62 2.41 -7.96 14.42
CA PRO A 62 2.53 -6.78 13.56
C PRO A 62 1.82 -5.56 14.15
N ARG A 63 2.51 -4.41 14.18
CA ARG A 63 1.92 -3.13 14.59
C ARG A 63 0.88 -2.65 13.57
N GLY A 64 -0.11 -1.91 14.07
CA GLY A 64 -1.19 -1.35 13.23
C GLY A 64 -2.17 -2.39 12.69
N ARG A 65 -2.17 -3.61 13.26
CA ARG A 65 -3.11 -4.68 12.93
C ARG A 65 -3.86 -5.12 14.18
N VAL A 66 -5.01 -5.75 13.96
CA VAL A 66 -5.83 -6.36 15.01
C VAL A 66 -5.47 -7.84 15.09
N ILE A 67 -5.31 -8.35 16.31
CA ILE A 67 -4.97 -9.75 16.63
C ILE A 67 -5.98 -10.25 17.66
N GLU A 68 -6.36 -11.52 17.55
CA GLU A 68 -7.16 -12.27 18.51
C GLU A 68 -6.27 -13.24 19.28
#